data_AF-A0A950R9X3-F1
#
_entry.id   AF-A0A950R9X3-F1
#
_cell.length_a   1.000
_cell.length_b   1.000
_cell.length_c   1.000
_cell.angle_alpha   90.00
_cell.angle_beta   90.00
_cell.angle_gamma   90.00
#
_symmetry.space_group_name_H-M   'P 1'
#
loop_
_entity.id
_entity.type
_entity.pdbx_description
1 polymer ?
#
loop_
_entity_poly.entity_id
_entity_poly.type
_entity_poly.pdbx_seq_one_letter_code
_entity_poly.pdbx_strand_id
1 'polypeptide(L)'
;MRRARAPILLIPGVAAILLVVGGVAAWRGETPPAVPQTSFVDPDEPQPRTLTAEEEAYEAAMWPLHREVIEGSAGTMTLAGIVYVTEGRDVGKLVATVTPLERRFHDARMKARLIAPPPSLAPVHAQYLEAMSLYEQASAEMLKVARDGREDHLVGAQRMAQQAAEDVVKAGDILWPGEHKPN
;
A
#
# COMPACT_ATOMS: atom_id res chain seq x y z
N MET A 1 -20.07 -35.57 41.05
CA MET A 1 -19.27 -34.80 42.04
C MET A 1 -17.84 -34.66 41.53
N ARG A 2 -17.36 -33.41 41.46
CA ARG A 2 -15.98 -32.90 41.63
C ARG A 2 -14.78 -33.53 40.88
N ARG A 3 -14.20 -32.64 40.06
CA ARG A 3 -12.78 -32.22 39.95
C ARG A 3 -11.82 -33.03 39.07
N ALA A 4 -11.55 -32.43 37.90
CA ALA A 4 -10.27 -31.94 37.40
C ALA A 4 -8.99 -32.75 37.70
N ARG A 5 -8.22 -33.02 36.64
CA ARG A 5 -6.81 -32.62 36.46
C ARG A 5 -6.28 -33.19 35.14
N ALA A 6 -5.80 -32.31 34.25
CA ALA A 6 -4.80 -32.69 33.25
C ALA A 6 -3.41 -32.69 33.91
N PRO A 7 -2.45 -33.44 33.35
CA PRO A 7 -1.07 -32.98 33.38
C PRO A 7 -0.48 -32.87 31.96
N ILE A 8 0.21 -31.75 31.78
CA ILE A 8 1.13 -31.39 30.70
C ILE A 8 2.50 -32.03 30.98
N LEU A 9 3.24 -32.45 29.94
CA LEU A 9 4.72 -32.52 29.91
C LEU A 9 5.18 -32.44 28.43
N LEU A 10 5.60 -31.26 27.93
CA LEU A 10 6.99 -30.74 27.78
C LEU A 10 7.85 -31.56 26.77
N ILE A 11 8.09 -31.11 25.52
CA ILE A 11 9.09 -30.08 25.04
C ILE A 11 10.51 -30.47 25.46
N PRO A 12 11.54 -30.63 24.58
CA PRO A 12 12.23 -29.47 23.96
C PRO A 12 13.07 -29.66 22.67
N GLY A 13 13.45 -28.54 22.06
CA GLY A 13 14.60 -28.43 21.13
C GLY A 13 14.52 -27.22 20.17
N VAL A 14 14.52 -25.96 20.63
CA VAL A 14 15.68 -25.13 21.10
C VAL A 14 16.59 -24.73 19.92
N ALA A 15 16.97 -23.48 19.64
CA ALA A 15 17.04 -22.22 20.41
C ALA A 15 17.14 -21.02 19.42
N ALA A 16 16.52 -19.87 19.72
CA ALA A 16 17.11 -18.63 20.30
C ALA A 16 17.61 -17.66 19.21
N ILE A 17 17.37 -16.35 19.27
CA ILE A 17 17.56 -15.35 20.34
C ILE A 17 16.53 -14.21 20.05
N LEU A 18 15.59 -13.75 20.89
CA LEU A 18 15.50 -13.18 22.25
C LEU A 18 16.08 -11.76 22.46
N LEU A 19 15.15 -10.87 22.87
CA LEU A 19 15.25 -9.65 23.70
C LEU A 19 15.20 -8.30 22.95
N VAL A 20 14.51 -7.25 23.41
CA VAL A 20 13.43 -6.99 24.39
C VAL A 20 13.15 -5.49 24.26
N VAL A 21 11.88 -5.05 24.21
CA VAL A 21 11.38 -3.79 24.81
C VAL A 21 9.86 -4.00 24.96
N GLY A 22 9.28 -4.31 26.14
CA GLY A 22 9.24 -3.45 27.32
C GLY A 22 8.15 -2.39 27.12
N GLY A 23 6.87 -2.73 27.16
CA GLY A 23 6.10 -2.80 28.40
C GLY A 23 5.06 -1.67 28.43
N VAL A 24 3.80 -2.02 28.15
CA VAL A 24 2.66 -1.15 28.44
C VAL A 24 2.53 -1.03 29.95
N ALA A 25 2.76 0.17 30.49
CA ALA A 25 2.38 0.52 31.85
C ALA A 25 1.81 1.93 31.88
N ALA A 26 0.49 2.00 31.96
CA ALA A 26 -0.21 3.22 32.31
C ALA A 26 -0.17 3.39 33.85
N TRP A 27 0.26 4.55 34.35
CA TRP A 27 -0.49 5.43 35.26
C TRP A 27 0.41 6.49 35.96
N ARG A 28 -0.10 7.73 35.90
CA ARG A 28 0.07 8.91 36.79
C ARG A 28 1.38 9.16 37.53
N GLY A 29 1.94 10.34 37.21
CA GLY A 29 2.32 11.34 38.22
C GLY A 29 3.80 11.38 38.59
N GLU A 30 4.60 12.03 37.74
CA GLU A 30 5.77 12.86 38.08
C GLU A 30 6.51 13.17 36.77
N THR A 31 6.57 14.43 36.37
CA THR A 31 7.37 14.89 35.22
C THR A 31 8.86 14.67 35.53
N PRO A 32 9.57 13.80 34.79
CA PRO A 32 11.02 13.72 34.89
C PRO A 32 11.64 14.99 34.27
N PRO A 33 12.76 15.51 34.81
CA PRO A 33 13.42 16.67 34.22
C PRO A 33 13.84 16.35 32.79
N ALA A 34 13.56 17.28 31.87
CA ALA A 34 13.93 17.17 30.47
C ALA A 34 15.45 17.03 30.34
N VAL A 35 15.91 15.82 30.00
CA VAL A 35 17.27 15.62 29.51
C VAL A 35 17.31 16.20 28.10
N PRO A 36 18.20 17.17 27.80
CA PRO A 36 18.33 17.67 26.44
C PRO A 36 18.80 16.51 25.57
N GLN A 37 17.89 15.98 24.75
CA GLN A 37 18.24 15.05 23.69
C GLN A 37 18.97 15.88 22.64
N THR A 38 20.29 15.81 22.63
CA THR A 38 21.07 16.24 21.47
C THR A 38 20.66 15.35 20.32
N SER A 39 19.78 15.84 19.46
CA SER A 39 19.46 15.20 18.19
C SER A 39 20.75 15.13 17.37
N PHE A 40 21.32 13.94 17.26
CA PHE A 40 22.32 13.66 16.24
C PHE A 40 21.56 13.63 14.92
N VAL A 41 21.65 14.72 14.16
CA VAL A 41 21.23 14.76 12.76
C VAL A 41 22.19 13.83 12.03
N ASP A 42 21.67 12.73 11.47
CA ASP A 42 22.46 11.89 10.58
C ASP A 42 22.75 12.72 9.31
N PRO A 43 24.02 13.05 9.01
CA PRO A 43 24.35 13.89 7.86
C PRO A 43 24.03 13.24 6.51
N ASP A 44 23.72 11.93 6.50
CA ASP A 44 23.25 11.18 5.32
C ASP A 44 21.72 11.06 5.22
N GLU A 45 20.95 11.58 6.20
CA GLU A 45 19.50 11.66 6.06
C GLU A 45 19.16 12.74 5.02
N PRO A 46 18.47 12.42 3.91
CA PRO A 46 18.11 13.41 2.91
C PRO A 46 17.33 14.53 3.59
N GLN A 47 17.88 15.74 3.62
CA GLN A 47 17.15 16.88 4.17
C GLN A 47 15.82 17.01 3.43
N PRO A 48 14.68 17.12 4.15
CA PRO A 48 13.38 17.30 3.52
C PRO A 48 13.47 18.49 2.57
N ARG A 49 13.28 18.24 1.27
CA ARG A 49 13.25 19.30 0.27
C ARG A 49 12.17 20.29 0.70
N THR A 50 12.52 21.56 0.83
CA THR A 50 11.51 22.60 1.04
C THR A 50 10.67 22.69 -0.22
N LEU A 51 9.40 22.31 -0.10
CA LEU A 51 8.45 22.37 -1.20
C LEU A 51 8.08 23.83 -1.48
N THR A 52 7.87 24.13 -2.75
CA THR A 52 7.24 25.38 -3.15
C THR A 52 5.74 25.33 -2.88
N ALA A 53 5.07 26.48 -2.74
CA ALA A 53 3.62 26.53 -2.53
C ALA A 53 2.81 25.84 -3.65
N GLU A 54 3.34 25.81 -4.88
CA GLU A 54 2.74 25.09 -6.01
C GLU A 54 2.88 23.57 -5.86
N GLU A 55 4.02 23.09 -5.37
CA GLU A 55 4.25 21.67 -5.07
C GLU A 55 3.38 21.20 -3.90
N GLU A 56 3.27 22.00 -2.83
CA GLU A 56 2.39 21.69 -1.69
C GLU A 56 0.91 21.61 -2.11
N ALA A 57 0.44 22.56 -2.92
CA ALA A 57 -0.93 22.54 -3.43
C ALA A 57 -1.19 21.33 -4.32
N TYR A 58 -0.21 20.94 -5.13
CA TYR A 58 -0.29 19.75 -5.98
C TYR A 58 -0.34 18.47 -5.15
N GLU A 59 0.54 18.32 -4.17
CA GLU A 59 0.56 17.17 -3.25
C GLU A 59 -0.75 17.06 -2.48
N ALA A 60 -1.27 18.17 -1.96
CA ALA A 60 -2.56 18.21 -1.29
C ALA A 60 -3.72 17.78 -2.20
N ALA A 61 -3.70 18.18 -3.47
CA ALA A 61 -4.72 17.79 -4.45
C ALA A 61 -4.65 16.30 -4.85
N MET A 62 -3.44 15.74 -4.93
CA MET A 62 -3.23 14.34 -5.30
C MET A 62 -3.50 13.36 -4.14
N TRP A 63 -3.36 13.81 -2.88
CA TRP A 63 -3.44 12.95 -1.69
C TRP A 63 -4.76 12.14 -1.58
N PRO A 64 -5.96 12.71 -1.78
CA PRO A 64 -7.21 11.95 -1.73
C PRO A 64 -7.27 10.82 -2.77
N LEU A 65 -6.69 11.05 -3.97
CA LEU A 65 -6.64 10.04 -5.03
C LEU A 65 -5.69 8.90 -4.66
N HIS A 66 -4.51 9.25 -4.12
CA HIS A 66 -3.53 8.27 -3.67
C HIS A 66 -4.10 7.34 -2.60
N ARG A 67 -4.77 7.92 -1.59
CA ARG A 67 -5.50 7.18 -0.55
C ARG A 67 -6.55 6.22 -1.12
N GLU A 68 -7.40 6.71 -2.02
CA GLU A 68 -8.46 5.93 -2.68
C GLU A 68 -7.89 4.70 -3.42
N VAL A 69 -6.76 4.89 -4.10
CA VAL A 69 -6.06 3.87 -4.88
C VAL A 69 -5.35 2.86 -3.98
N ILE A 70 -4.51 3.32 -3.05
CA ILE A 70 -3.63 2.47 -2.23
C ILE A 70 -4.41 1.68 -1.19
N GLU A 71 -5.27 2.33 -0.40
CA GLU A 71 -5.85 1.69 0.79
C GLU A 71 -6.93 0.66 0.46
N GLY A 72 -7.51 0.72 -0.74
CA GLY A 72 -8.64 -0.14 -1.11
C GLY A 72 -8.48 -0.92 -2.41
N SER A 73 -7.85 -0.34 -3.43
CA SER A 73 -7.91 -0.88 -4.79
C SER A 73 -6.67 -1.67 -5.18
N ALA A 74 -5.48 -1.12 -4.91
CA ALA A 74 -4.19 -1.75 -5.22
C ALA A 74 -4.02 -3.09 -4.50
N GLY A 75 -4.22 -3.12 -3.18
CA GLY A 75 -4.10 -4.36 -2.39
C GLY A 75 -5.10 -5.44 -2.81
N THR A 76 -6.36 -5.06 -3.03
CA THR A 76 -7.40 -5.99 -3.51
C THR A 76 -7.04 -6.55 -4.88
N MET A 77 -6.53 -5.71 -5.79
CA MET A 77 -6.10 -6.13 -7.13
C MET A 77 -4.97 -7.16 -7.06
N THR A 78 -3.94 -6.93 -6.24
CA THR A 78 -2.81 -7.85 -6.05
C THR A 78 -3.23 -9.21 -5.51
N LEU A 79 -4.30 -9.27 -4.71
CA LEU A 79 -4.80 -10.50 -4.10
C LEU A 79 -5.83 -11.25 -4.96
N ALA A 80 -6.49 -10.58 -5.91
CA ALA A 80 -7.62 -11.14 -6.66
C ALA A 80 -7.26 -12.45 -7.39
N GLY A 81 -6.09 -12.50 -8.05
CA GLY A 81 -5.61 -13.70 -8.73
C GLY A 81 -5.27 -14.84 -7.76
N ILE A 82 -4.70 -14.52 -6.60
CA ILE A 82 -4.38 -15.51 -5.56
C ILE A 82 -5.66 -16.13 -5.03
N VAL A 83 -6.63 -15.29 -4.64
CA VAL A 83 -7.94 -15.74 -4.12
C VAL A 83 -8.64 -16.63 -5.14
N TYR A 84 -8.62 -16.28 -6.43
CA TYR A 84 -9.17 -17.14 -7.47
C TYR A 84 -8.53 -18.53 -7.47
N VAL A 85 -7.20 -18.61 -7.50
CA VAL A 85 -6.49 -19.90 -7.58
C VAL A 85 -6.64 -20.72 -6.29
N THR A 86 -6.68 -20.09 -5.12
CA THR A 86 -6.71 -20.78 -3.82
C THR A 86 -8.12 -21.11 -3.31
N GLU A 87 -9.14 -20.36 -3.72
CA GLU A 87 -10.52 -20.51 -3.23
C GLU A 87 -11.48 -21.11 -4.27
N GLY A 88 -11.01 -22.12 -5.01
CA GLY A 88 -11.88 -22.93 -5.86
C GLY A 88 -12.19 -22.34 -7.23
N ARG A 89 -11.42 -21.35 -7.70
CA ARG A 89 -11.49 -20.81 -9.08
C ARG A 89 -12.87 -20.28 -9.46
N ASP A 90 -13.53 -19.64 -8.50
CA ASP A 90 -14.82 -19.00 -8.72
C ASP A 90 -14.67 -17.76 -9.62
N VAL A 91 -15.02 -17.94 -10.89
CA VAL A 91 -15.01 -16.89 -11.92
C VAL A 91 -16.00 -15.77 -11.58
N GLY A 92 -17.15 -16.10 -10.98
CA GLY A 92 -18.15 -15.11 -10.59
C GLY A 92 -17.62 -14.19 -9.49
N LYS A 93 -16.95 -14.75 -8.49
CA LYS A 93 -16.25 -13.99 -7.44
C LYS A 93 -15.14 -13.12 -8.02
N LEU A 94 -14.31 -13.66 -8.91
CA LEU A 94 -13.24 -12.90 -9.58
C LEU A 94 -13.82 -11.69 -10.34
N VAL A 95 -14.86 -11.89 -11.15
CA VAL A 95 -15.50 -10.80 -11.92
C VAL A 95 -16.11 -9.76 -10.99
N ALA A 96 -16.82 -10.19 -9.94
CA ALA A 96 -17.43 -9.28 -8.96
C ALA A 96 -16.38 -8.46 -8.20
N THR A 97 -15.21 -9.02 -7.93
CA THR A 97 -14.09 -8.31 -7.30
C THR A 97 -13.38 -7.36 -8.26
N VAL A 98 -13.06 -7.78 -9.50
CA VAL A 98 -12.18 -7.03 -10.41
C VAL A 98 -12.92 -5.92 -11.17
N THR A 99 -14.18 -6.13 -11.57
CA THR A 99 -14.97 -5.12 -12.30
C THR A 99 -15.02 -3.74 -11.61
N PRO A 100 -15.29 -3.62 -10.30
CA PRO A 100 -15.26 -2.32 -9.64
C PRO A 100 -13.85 -1.72 -9.53
N LEU A 101 -12.79 -2.55 -9.52
CA LEU A 101 -11.41 -2.06 -9.49
C LEU A 101 -11.02 -1.40 -10.80
N GLU A 102 -11.35 -2.01 -11.95
CA GLU A 102 -11.13 -1.43 -13.28
C GLU A 102 -11.67 0.01 -13.35
N ARG A 103 -12.93 0.19 -12.92
CA ARG A 103 -13.58 1.50 -12.89
C ARG A 103 -12.87 2.48 -11.94
N ARG A 104 -12.48 2.04 -10.74
CA ARG A 104 -11.79 2.92 -9.78
C ARG A 104 -10.45 3.41 -10.31
N PHE A 105 -9.65 2.54 -10.95
CA PHE A 105 -8.38 2.95 -11.54
C PHE A 105 -8.58 3.90 -12.72
N HIS A 106 -9.58 3.64 -13.56
CA HIS A 106 -9.97 4.54 -14.63
C HIS A 106 -10.38 5.93 -14.09
N ASP A 107 -11.30 5.96 -13.12
CA ASP A 107 -11.79 7.21 -12.53
C ASP A 107 -10.66 7.97 -11.82
N ALA A 108 -9.80 7.28 -11.08
CA ALA A 108 -8.62 7.88 -10.44
C ALA A 108 -7.67 8.49 -11.47
N ARG A 109 -7.41 7.79 -12.59
CA ARG A 109 -6.61 8.32 -13.71
C ARG A 109 -7.25 9.59 -14.29
N MET A 110 -8.56 9.57 -14.53
CA MET A 110 -9.26 10.71 -15.11
C MET A 110 -9.28 11.91 -14.17
N LYS A 111 -9.49 11.70 -12.86
CA LYS A 111 -9.38 12.75 -11.84
C LYS A 111 -7.96 13.31 -11.76
N ALA A 112 -6.94 12.46 -11.74
CA ALA A 112 -5.54 12.87 -11.69
C ALA A 112 -5.15 13.73 -12.90
N ARG A 113 -5.61 13.40 -14.12
CA ARG A 113 -5.35 14.22 -15.32
C ARG A 113 -5.89 15.65 -15.26
N LEU A 114 -6.84 15.93 -14.37
CA LEU A 114 -7.38 17.27 -14.16
C LEU A 114 -6.53 18.12 -13.20
N ILE A 115 -5.56 17.50 -12.53
CA ILE A 115 -4.62 18.16 -11.61
C ILE A 115 -3.37 18.51 -12.40
N ALA A 116 -3.13 19.81 -12.63
CA ALA A 116 -1.95 20.26 -13.35
C ALA A 116 -0.69 20.13 -12.48
N PRO A 117 0.34 19.36 -12.90
CA PRO A 117 1.56 19.25 -12.13
C PRO A 117 2.46 20.50 -12.33
N PRO A 118 3.17 20.98 -11.29
CA PRO A 118 4.27 21.91 -11.49
C PRO A 118 5.39 21.24 -12.31
N PRO A 119 6.23 22.00 -13.04
CA PRO A 119 7.24 21.43 -13.92
C PRO A 119 8.20 20.45 -13.23
N SER A 120 8.50 20.65 -11.96
CA SER A 120 9.34 19.77 -11.14
C SER A 120 8.72 18.39 -10.88
N LEU A 121 7.39 18.29 -10.85
CA LEU A 121 6.65 17.07 -10.55
C LEU A 121 5.99 16.43 -11.78
N ALA A 122 6.13 17.04 -12.97
CA ALA A 122 5.58 16.51 -14.22
C ALA A 122 6.01 15.05 -14.51
N PRO A 123 7.27 14.62 -14.28
CA PRO A 123 7.66 13.22 -14.47
C PRO A 123 6.96 12.27 -13.50
N VAL A 124 6.84 12.67 -12.23
CA VAL A 124 6.17 11.87 -11.19
C VAL A 124 4.68 11.74 -11.48
N HIS A 125 4.05 12.83 -11.92
CA HIS A 125 2.66 12.83 -12.37
C HIS A 125 2.44 11.85 -13.52
N ALA A 126 3.30 11.89 -14.54
CA ALA A 126 3.23 10.96 -15.67
C ALA A 126 3.36 9.50 -15.20
N GLN A 127 4.32 9.21 -14.31
CA GLN A 127 4.48 7.87 -13.73
C GLN A 127 3.22 7.41 -12.98
N TYR A 128 2.60 8.29 -12.21
CA TYR A 128 1.36 7.98 -11.50
C TYR A 128 0.21 7.65 -12.47
N LEU A 129 0.05 8.43 -13.55
CA LEU A 129 -0.96 8.16 -14.59
C LEU A 129 -0.74 6.84 -15.31
N GLU A 130 0.52 6.52 -15.63
CA GLU A 130 0.90 5.24 -16.23
C GLU A 130 0.59 4.07 -15.29
N ALA A 131 0.88 4.20 -13.99
CA ALA A 131 0.54 3.18 -13.01
C ALA A 131 -0.99 2.92 -12.94
N MET A 132 -1.81 3.96 -13.00
CA MET A 132 -3.27 3.80 -13.03
C MET A 132 -3.74 3.11 -14.32
N SER A 133 -3.15 3.49 -15.46
CA SER A 133 -3.38 2.84 -16.75
C SER A 133 -3.00 1.36 -16.71
N LEU A 134 -1.91 1.02 -16.02
CA LEU A 134 -1.43 -0.34 -15.91
C LEU A 134 -2.33 -1.20 -15.01
N TYR A 135 -2.87 -0.63 -13.93
CA TYR A 135 -3.91 -1.28 -13.13
C TYR A 135 -5.23 -1.50 -13.89
N GLU A 136 -5.65 -0.53 -14.70
CA GLU A 136 -6.81 -0.66 -15.59
C GLU A 136 -6.60 -1.83 -16.56
N GLN A 137 -5.42 -1.90 -17.21
CA GLN A 137 -5.04 -3.01 -18.10
C GLN A 137 -4.96 -4.35 -17.38
N ALA A 138 -4.39 -4.39 -16.17
CA ALA A 138 -4.35 -5.59 -15.34
C ALA A 138 -5.77 -6.10 -15.04
N SER A 139 -6.69 -5.19 -14.72
CA SER A 139 -8.08 -5.53 -14.42
C SER A 139 -8.78 -6.12 -15.64
N ALA A 140 -8.65 -5.44 -16.79
CA ALA A 140 -9.20 -5.91 -18.06
C ALA A 140 -8.61 -7.28 -18.47
N GLU A 141 -7.33 -7.52 -18.20
CA GLU A 141 -6.67 -8.79 -18.46
C GLU A 141 -7.22 -9.92 -17.57
N MET A 142 -7.36 -9.71 -16.24
CA MET A 142 -7.98 -10.72 -15.36
C MET A 142 -9.40 -11.06 -15.78
N LEU A 143 -10.17 -10.07 -16.25
CA LEU A 143 -11.55 -10.29 -16.71
C LEU A 143 -11.64 -11.16 -17.98
N LYS A 144 -10.54 -11.36 -18.73
CA LYS A 144 -10.52 -12.31 -19.86
C LYS A 144 -10.62 -13.77 -19.41
N VAL A 145 -10.22 -14.09 -18.18
CA VAL A 145 -10.41 -15.44 -17.60
C VAL A 145 -11.88 -15.85 -17.62
N ALA A 146 -12.80 -14.92 -17.40
CA ALA A 146 -14.23 -15.21 -17.46
C ALA A 146 -14.74 -15.51 -18.88
N ARG A 147 -13.98 -15.13 -19.91
CA ARG A 147 -14.36 -15.31 -21.32
C ARG A 147 -13.82 -16.60 -21.90
N ASP A 148 -12.56 -16.94 -21.60
CA ASP A 148 -11.87 -18.08 -22.24
C ASP A 148 -11.24 -19.08 -21.25
N GLY A 149 -11.31 -18.83 -19.95
CA GLY A 149 -10.83 -19.72 -18.91
C GLY A 149 -9.31 -19.87 -18.83
N ARG A 150 -8.53 -19.07 -19.57
CA ARG A 150 -7.06 -19.21 -19.62
C ARG A 150 -6.39 -18.52 -18.44
N GLU A 151 -5.65 -19.28 -17.65
CA GLU A 151 -4.95 -18.76 -16.46
C GLU A 151 -3.76 -17.86 -16.81
N ASP A 152 -3.23 -17.92 -18.04
CA ASP A 152 -2.16 -17.03 -18.50
C ASP A 152 -2.55 -15.54 -18.36
N HIS A 153 -3.84 -15.23 -18.47
CA HIS A 153 -4.37 -13.90 -18.21
C HIS A 153 -4.13 -13.45 -16.77
N LEU A 154 -4.21 -14.35 -15.77
CA LEU A 154 -3.90 -14.02 -14.38
C LEU A 154 -2.42 -13.74 -14.18
N VAL A 155 -1.55 -14.51 -14.83
CA VAL A 155 -0.09 -14.30 -14.73
C VAL A 155 0.30 -12.96 -15.35
N GLY A 156 -0.24 -12.65 -16.53
CA GLY A 156 -0.02 -11.36 -17.19
C GLY A 156 -0.54 -10.20 -16.33
N ALA A 157 -1.77 -10.30 -15.83
CA ALA A 157 -2.38 -9.27 -15.00
C ALA A 157 -1.64 -9.06 -13.67
N GLN A 158 -1.20 -10.14 -13.01
CA GLN A 158 -0.47 -10.03 -11.75
C GLN A 158 0.84 -9.27 -11.93
N ARG A 159 1.57 -9.51 -13.02
CA ARG A 159 2.79 -8.79 -13.35
C ARG A 159 2.52 -7.29 -13.55
N MET A 160 1.46 -6.96 -14.27
CA MET A 160 1.04 -5.57 -14.48
C MET A 160 0.64 -4.90 -13.16
N ALA A 161 -0.16 -5.57 -12.33
CA ALA A 161 -0.58 -5.05 -11.02
C ALA A 161 0.60 -4.84 -10.07
N GLN A 162 1.59 -5.74 -10.08
CA GLN A 162 2.81 -5.61 -9.28
C GLN A 162 3.64 -4.39 -9.72
N GLN A 163 3.89 -4.26 -11.03
CA GLN A 163 4.61 -3.09 -11.58
C GLN A 163 3.87 -1.78 -11.25
N ALA A 164 2.55 -1.77 -11.40
CA ALA A 164 1.73 -0.60 -11.06
C ALA A 164 1.85 -0.26 -9.56
N ALA A 165 1.84 -1.25 -8.68
CA ALA A 165 2.04 -1.04 -7.24
C ALA A 165 3.39 -0.40 -6.94
N GLU A 166 4.46 -0.92 -7.54
CA GLU A 166 5.81 -0.38 -7.38
C GLU A 166 5.92 1.07 -7.87
N ASP A 167 5.26 1.40 -8.99
CA ASP A 167 5.29 2.74 -9.53
C ASP A 167 4.47 3.73 -8.70
N VAL A 168 3.33 3.31 -8.14
CA VAL A 168 2.58 4.16 -7.20
C VAL A 168 3.37 4.37 -5.91
N VAL A 169 4.06 3.35 -5.39
CA VAL A 169 4.92 3.49 -4.20
C VAL A 169 6.06 4.47 -4.47
N LYS A 170 6.79 4.32 -5.59
CA LYS A 170 7.85 5.28 -5.97
C LYS A 170 7.33 6.70 -6.12
N ALA A 171 6.16 6.88 -6.73
CA ALA A 171 5.54 8.20 -6.81
C ALA A 171 5.14 8.73 -5.43
N GLY A 172 4.63 7.86 -4.56
CA GLY A 172 4.30 8.17 -3.17
C GLY A 172 5.51 8.57 -2.34
N ASP A 173 6.64 7.87 -2.46
CA ASP A 173 7.89 8.20 -1.75
C ASP A 173 8.42 9.59 -2.11
N ILE A 174 8.16 10.05 -3.33
CA ILE A 174 8.56 11.39 -3.80
C ILE A 174 7.58 12.47 -3.32
N LEU A 175 6.28 12.21 -3.41
CA LEU A 175 5.24 13.19 -3.08
C LEU A 175 4.94 13.27 -1.57
N TRP A 176 5.03 12.15 -0.87
CA TRP A 176 4.70 12.01 0.54
C TRP A 176 5.69 11.05 1.21
N PRO A 177 6.96 11.46 1.39
CA PRO A 177 7.95 10.61 2.04
C PRO A 177 7.46 10.17 3.43
N GLY A 178 7.45 8.85 3.66
CA GLY A 178 6.92 8.26 4.90
C GLY A 178 5.40 8.35 5.05
N GLU A 179 4.66 8.57 3.97
CA GLU A 179 3.20 8.77 3.92
C GLU A 179 2.69 9.87 4.86
N HIS A 180 3.45 10.96 4.98
CA HIS A 180 2.98 12.13 5.72
C HIS A 180 1.85 12.84 4.96
N LYS A 181 0.74 13.10 5.65
CA LYS A 181 -0.36 13.89 5.09
C LYS A 181 0.16 15.32 4.79
N PRO A 182 -0.08 15.87 3.59
CA PRO A 182 0.22 17.27 3.32
C PRO A 182 -0.58 18.21 4.26
N ASN A 183 0.09 19.27 4.73
CA ASN A 183 -0.36 20.19 5.79
C ASN A 183 -1.63 20.99 5.45
#